data_AF-A0A9Q8WL23-F1
#
_entry.id   AF-A0A9Q8WL23-F1
#
_cell.length_a   1.000
_cell.length_b   1.000
_cell.length_c   1.000
_cell.angle_alpha   90.00
_cell.angle_beta   90.00
_cell.angle_gamma   90.00
#
_symmetry.space_group_name_H-M   'P 1'
#
loop_
_entity.id
_entity.type
_entity.pdbx_description
1 polymer ?
#
loop_
_entity_poly.entity_id
_entity_poly.type
_entity_poly.pdbx_seq_one_letter_code
_entity_poly.pdbx_strand_id
1 'polypeptide(L)'
;MKVYQLTALLPFSTFLSGVCAAYCNNSPSLMWQCLRSDNSNSGYTSSCCPGGSYQQDGACCTSNWQAFKSCCTAHPSYWATNG
;
A
#
# COMPACT_ATOMS: atom_id res chain seq x y z
N MET A 1 -45.73 12.12 -5.34
CA MET A 1 -45.02 11.04 -4.61
C MET A 1 -43.54 11.18 -4.97
N LYS A 2 -42.67 11.45 -3.99
CA LYS A 2 -41.23 11.68 -4.21
C LYS A 2 -40.54 10.35 -4.47
N VAL A 3 -40.03 10.17 -5.68
CA VAL A 3 -39.15 9.05 -6.05
C VAL A 3 -37.78 9.35 -5.46
N TYR A 4 -37.45 8.72 -4.34
CA TYR A 4 -36.10 8.76 -3.80
C TYR A 4 -35.22 7.86 -4.68
N GLN A 5 -34.37 8.50 -5.48
CA GLN A 5 -33.25 7.82 -6.13
C GLN A 5 -32.35 7.25 -5.04
N LEU A 6 -32.43 5.94 -4.83
CA LEU A 6 -31.42 5.17 -4.11
C LEU A 6 -30.18 5.15 -5.00
N THR A 7 -29.28 6.11 -4.76
CA THR A 7 -27.89 6.02 -5.19
C THR A 7 -27.29 4.80 -4.52
N ALA A 8 -27.32 3.67 -5.22
CA ALA A 8 -26.57 2.48 -4.87
C ALA A 8 -25.08 2.83 -5.03
N LEU A 9 -24.48 3.30 -3.93
CA LEU A 9 -23.05 3.45 -3.80
C LEU A 9 -22.43 2.06 -3.93
N LEU A 10 -21.73 1.90 -5.05
CA LEU A 10 -20.97 0.72 -5.45
C LEU A 10 -20.11 0.19 -4.29
N PRO A 11 -20.21 -1.10 -3.90
CA PRO A 11 -19.08 -1.77 -3.29
C PRO A 11 -18.12 -2.19 -4.42
N PHE A 12 -17.44 -1.20 -5.02
CA PHE A 12 -16.17 -1.48 -5.68
C PHE A 12 -15.18 -1.82 -4.58
N SER A 13 -14.95 -3.10 -4.34
CA SER A 13 -13.71 -3.60 -3.74
C SER A 13 -13.62 -5.09 -4.04
N THR A 14 -13.30 -5.37 -5.30
CA THR A 14 -12.64 -6.62 -5.68
C THR A 14 -11.53 -6.91 -4.68
N PHE A 15 -11.63 -8.09 -4.08
CA PHE A 15 -10.57 -8.79 -3.37
C PHE A 15 -9.36 -8.97 -4.30
N LEU A 16 -8.52 -7.95 -4.40
CA LEU A 16 -7.08 -8.07 -4.55
C LEU A 16 -6.51 -7.17 -3.47
N SER A 17 -5.61 -7.70 -2.68
CA SER A 17 -5.01 -7.12 -1.47
C SER A 17 -4.23 -5.82 -1.71
N GLY A 18 -4.91 -4.79 -2.23
CA GLY A 18 -4.43 -3.43 -2.41
C GLY A 18 -4.66 -2.70 -1.10
N VAL A 19 -3.57 -2.23 -0.52
CA VAL A 19 -3.63 -1.54 0.75
C VAL A 19 -4.20 -0.17 0.39
N CYS A 20 -5.41 0.12 0.87
CA CYS A 20 -6.14 1.32 0.50
C CYS A 20 -5.41 2.63 0.88
N ALA A 21 -5.44 3.64 0.01
CA ALA A 21 -4.98 5.02 0.28
C ALA A 21 -5.31 5.58 1.68
N ALA A 22 -6.44 5.14 2.26
CA ALA A 22 -6.88 5.46 3.62
C ALA A 22 -5.80 5.16 4.70
N TYR A 23 -4.93 4.19 4.45
CA TYR A 23 -3.86 3.79 5.37
C TYR A 23 -2.65 4.74 5.35
N CYS A 24 -2.52 5.63 4.36
CA CYS A 24 -1.49 6.68 4.38
C CYS A 24 -2.08 8.09 4.41
N ASN A 25 -2.98 8.36 5.37
CA ASN A 25 -3.61 9.67 5.53
C ASN A 25 -4.29 10.13 4.22
N ASN A 26 -5.00 9.19 3.57
CA ASN A 26 -5.62 9.35 2.24
C ASN A 26 -4.65 9.71 1.10
N SER A 27 -3.35 9.46 1.25
CA SER A 27 -2.34 9.73 0.23
C SER A 27 -1.79 8.42 -0.37
N PRO A 28 -2.38 7.92 -1.47
CA PRO A 28 -1.92 6.67 -2.10
C PRO A 28 -0.51 6.80 -2.67
N SER A 29 -0.05 8.00 -3.02
CA SER A 29 1.31 8.25 -3.49
C SER A 29 2.41 7.94 -2.47
N LEU A 30 2.05 7.80 -1.20
CA LEU A 30 2.97 7.52 -0.10
C LEU A 30 2.97 6.05 0.31
N MET A 31 2.14 5.20 -0.30
CA MET A 31 1.99 3.79 0.07
C MET A 31 2.98 2.91 -0.64
N TRP A 32 3.81 2.20 0.11
CA TRP A 32 4.82 1.34 -0.48
C TRP A 32 4.88 -0.03 0.19
N GLN A 33 5.08 -1.07 -0.62
CA GLN A 33 5.20 -2.45 -0.17
C GLN A 33 6.39 -3.14 -0.81
N CYS A 34 7.10 -3.98 -0.05
CA CYS A 34 8.08 -4.91 -0.59
C CYS A 34 7.37 -6.21 -0.95
N LEU A 35 7.13 -6.41 -2.25
CA LEU A 35 6.50 -7.62 -2.78
C LEU A 35 7.55 -8.58 -3.34
N ARG A 36 7.23 -9.87 -3.27
CA ARG A 36 7.98 -10.96 -3.91
C ARG A 36 7.45 -11.25 -5.32
N SER A 37 8.19 -12.08 -6.07
CA SER A 37 7.81 -12.66 -7.37
C SER A 37 6.40 -13.24 -7.45
N ASP A 38 5.89 -13.75 -6.35
CA ASP A 38 4.54 -14.33 -6.19
C ASP A 38 3.48 -13.30 -5.75
N ASN A 39 3.82 -12.01 -5.76
CA ASN A 39 3.00 -10.88 -5.33
C ASN A 39 2.62 -10.91 -3.84
N SER A 40 3.35 -11.68 -3.02
CA SER A 40 3.15 -11.72 -1.58
C SER A 40 3.85 -10.57 -0.87
N ASN A 41 3.18 -9.99 0.14
CA ASN A 41 3.82 -9.10 1.09
C ASN A 41 4.41 -9.95 2.22
N SER A 42 5.73 -9.93 2.31
CA SER A 42 6.51 -10.84 3.17
C SER A 42 6.74 -10.33 4.59
N GLY A 43 6.29 -9.12 4.91
CA GLY A 43 6.68 -8.43 6.14
C GLY A 43 8.00 -7.64 6.04
N TYR A 44 8.78 -7.77 4.95
CA TYR A 44 9.96 -6.92 4.71
C TYR A 44 9.63 -5.45 4.54
N THR A 45 8.39 -5.13 4.13
CA THR A 45 7.86 -3.77 4.10
C THR A 45 8.06 -3.06 5.45
N SER A 46 7.95 -3.81 6.55
CA SER A 46 8.13 -3.27 7.89
C SER A 46 9.57 -2.84 8.14
N SER A 47 10.50 -3.76 7.90
CA SER A 47 11.94 -3.54 8.09
C SER A 47 12.53 -2.49 7.16
N CYS A 48 11.94 -2.33 5.97
CA CYS A 48 12.39 -1.37 4.97
C CYS A 48 11.72 0.00 5.08
N CYS A 49 10.83 0.20 6.04
CA CYS A 49 10.14 1.47 6.21
C CYS A 49 11.10 2.51 6.82
N PRO A 50 11.50 3.56 6.08
CA PRO A 50 12.55 4.46 6.53
C PRO A 50 12.07 5.34 7.70
N GLY A 51 13.01 5.82 8.53
CA GLY A 51 12.70 6.68 9.68
C GLY A 51 11.89 7.93 9.30
N GLY A 52 10.87 8.26 10.10
CA GLY A 52 9.89 9.31 9.78
C GLY A 52 8.71 8.85 8.93
N SER A 53 8.71 7.58 8.53
CA SER A 53 7.57 6.89 7.93
C SER A 53 6.81 6.11 9.00
N TYR A 54 5.58 5.71 8.70
CA TYR A 54 4.82 4.84 9.59
C TYR A 54 4.28 3.64 8.81
N GLN A 55 4.08 2.55 9.51
CA GLN A 55 3.48 1.35 8.92
C GLN A 55 1.99 1.33 9.18
N GLN A 56 1.25 0.92 8.17
CA GLN A 56 -0.17 0.66 8.33
C GLN A 56 -0.58 -0.48 7.39
N ASP A 57 -1.22 -1.50 7.95
CA ASP A 57 -1.71 -2.70 7.25
C ASP A 57 -0.65 -3.39 6.36
N GLY A 58 0.59 -3.47 6.85
CA GLY A 58 1.70 -4.10 6.13
C GLY A 58 2.26 -3.27 4.98
N ALA A 59 1.77 -2.05 4.75
CA ALA A 59 2.38 -1.05 3.87
C ALA A 59 3.20 -0.03 4.68
N CYS A 60 4.16 0.60 4.02
CA CYS A 60 4.94 1.70 4.54
C CYS A 60 4.44 3.01 3.94
N CYS A 61 4.03 3.94 4.80
CA CYS A 61 3.65 5.30 4.46
C CYS A 61 4.87 6.20 4.46
N THR A 62 5.47 6.41 3.30
CA THR A 62 6.67 7.22 3.17
C THR A 62 6.66 8.11 1.93
N SER A 63 7.13 9.34 2.10
CA SER A 63 7.51 10.23 1.00
C SER A 63 8.91 9.91 0.47
N ASN A 64 9.72 9.18 1.24
CA ASN A 64 11.08 8.78 0.87
C ASN A 64 11.08 7.39 0.19
N TRP A 65 10.35 7.30 -0.93
CA TRP A 65 10.18 6.04 -1.65
C TRP A 65 11.50 5.48 -2.20
N GLN A 66 12.49 6.34 -2.52
CA GLN A 66 13.81 5.87 -2.96
C GLN A 66 14.53 5.07 -1.88
N ALA A 67 14.50 5.52 -0.62
CA ALA A 67 15.10 4.79 0.49
C ALA A 67 14.39 3.44 0.70
N PHE A 68 13.06 3.44 0.65
CA PHE A 68 12.26 2.23 0.73
C PHE A 68 12.59 1.24 -0.40
N LYS A 69 12.62 1.73 -1.65
CA LYS A 69 12.99 0.92 -2.82
C LYS A 69 14.37 0.33 -2.67
N SER A 70 15.36 1.15 -2.29
CA SER A 70 16.74 0.69 -2.09
C SER A 70 16.78 -0.49 -1.13
N CYS A 71 16.08 -0.39 0.01
CA CYS A 71 15.97 -1.48 0.97
C CYS A 71 15.27 -2.72 0.39
N CYS A 72 14.10 -2.57 -0.25
CA CYS A 72 13.43 -3.74 -0.86
C CYS A 72 14.33 -4.43 -1.89
N THR A 73 15.01 -3.65 -2.75
CA THR A 73 15.88 -4.19 -3.80
C THR A 73 17.18 -4.80 -3.27
N ALA A 74 17.58 -4.46 -2.04
CA ALA A 74 18.71 -5.13 -1.39
C ALA A 74 18.38 -6.59 -1.03
N HIS A 75 17.09 -6.94 -0.94
CA HIS A 75 16.65 -8.31 -0.74
C HIS A 75 16.40 -9.00 -2.10
N PRO A 76 17.03 -10.15 -2.36
CA PRO A 76 16.84 -10.87 -3.62
C PRO A 76 15.38 -11.33 -3.74
N SER A 77 14.83 -11.19 -4.95
CA SER A 77 13.44 -11.51 -5.29
C SER A 77 12.37 -10.57 -4.71
N TYR A 78 12.77 -9.40 -4.20
CA TYR A 78 11.86 -8.36 -3.75
C TYR A 78 11.90 -7.11 -4.63
N TRP A 79 10.76 -6.43 -4.76
CA TRP A 79 10.67 -5.10 -5.35
C TRP A 79 9.72 -4.22 -4.57
N ALA A 80 9.95 -2.93 -4.63
CA ALA A 80 9.01 -1.95 -4.12
C ALA A 80 7.88 -1.75 -5.13
N THR A 81 6.64 -1.88 -4.66
CA THR A 81 5.42 -1.57 -5.41
C THR A 81 4.61 -0.53 -4.63
N ASN A 82 3.88 0.30 -5.36
CA ASN A 82 2.92 1.22 -4.75
C ASN A 82 1.64 0.45 -4.38
N GLY A 83 1.18 0.62 -3.13
CA GLY A 83 0.11 -0.17 -2.49
C GLY A 83 -1.29 0.13 -2.99
#